data_AF-A0A133Y808-F1
#
_entry.id   AF-A0A133Y808-F1
#
_cell.length_a   1.000
_cell.length_b   1.000
_cell.length_c   1.000
_cell.angle_alpha   90.00
_cell.angle_beta   90.00
_cell.angle_gamma   90.00
#
_symmetry.space_group_name_H-M   'P 1'
#
loop_
_entity.id
_entity.type
_entity.pdbx_description
1 polymer ?
#
loop_
_entity_poly.entity_id
_entity_poly.type
_entity_poly.pdbx_seq_one_letter_code
_entity_poly.pdbx_strand_id
1 'polypeptide(L)'
;MAYIEGLCKNCGSLIQVNPAQSEARCIFCWDKTDSKTAVDLLNSGSTTKFPNEKISDAPPFEERMNYWRQEVGDNSPLKKAVKPKHNYDNIARKEEKKNDGLSAVSRLKMMKFDLLQVPKVSLKNRILLALGLVILPVSLLVALTLPKYIQASSVSVSLQARMGEIVQPNLLAEGRTTSDCVAILNNDISSLRVVVKTVPEEAELKTMAKNLYKVCAEITKSEPTQVNLQVISRDKSYAVQASGADNVIISELTRTR
;
A
#
# COMPACT_ATOMS: atom_id res chain seq x y z
N MET A 1 32.56 -3.91 -8.55
CA MET A 1 32.36 -5.15 -7.78
C MET A 1 30.91 -5.19 -7.34
N ALA A 2 30.24 -6.34 -7.43
CA ALA A 2 28.83 -6.46 -7.08
C ALA A 2 28.71 -6.82 -5.59
N TYR A 3 27.85 -6.10 -4.88
CA TYR A 3 27.46 -6.46 -3.51
C TYR A 3 26.50 -7.65 -3.56
N ILE A 4 26.59 -8.54 -2.58
CA ILE A 4 25.73 -9.71 -2.45
C ILE A 4 24.79 -9.48 -1.26
N GLU A 5 23.59 -10.04 -1.30
CA GLU A 5 22.63 -9.96 -0.19
C GLU A 5 22.95 -11.02 0.87
N GLY A 6 22.77 -10.67 2.15
CA GLY A 6 22.90 -11.58 3.27
C GLY A 6 21.95 -11.20 4.41
N LEU A 7 21.93 -12.01 5.48
CA LEU A 7 21.14 -11.76 6.68
C LEU A 7 22.03 -11.43 7.88
N CYS A 8 21.59 -10.48 8.70
CA CYS A 8 22.22 -10.19 9.98
C CYS A 8 21.96 -11.32 10.99
N LYS A 9 23.01 -11.77 11.69
CA LYS A 9 22.93 -12.81 12.72
C LYS A 9 22.11 -12.40 13.95
N ASN A 10 22.08 -11.11 14.29
CA ASN A 10 21.41 -10.63 15.50
C ASN A 10 19.92 -10.33 15.29
N CYS A 11 19.56 -9.59 14.24
CA CYS A 11 18.18 -9.11 14.05
C CYS A 11 17.47 -9.67 12.81
N GLY A 12 18.14 -10.50 12.01
CA GLY A 12 17.55 -11.11 10.81
C GLY A 12 17.23 -10.11 9.69
N SER A 13 17.71 -8.87 9.78
CA SER A 13 17.53 -7.89 8.71
C SER A 13 18.43 -8.21 7.52
N LEU A 14 17.94 -7.91 6.32
CA LEU A 14 18.72 -8.02 5.09
C LEU A 14 19.85 -6.97 5.08
N ILE A 15 21.07 -7.43 4.83
CA ILE A 15 22.29 -6.60 4.78
C ILE A 15 22.99 -6.79 3.43
N GLN A 16 23.67 -5.73 2.98
CA GLN A 16 24.52 -5.81 1.80
C GLN A 16 25.94 -6.21 2.23
N VAL A 17 26.44 -7.28 1.65
CA VAL A 17 27.74 -7.88 1.97
C VAL A 17 28.72 -7.58 0.84
N ASN A 18 29.87 -7.02 1.19
CA ASN A 18 30.98 -6.88 0.27
C ASN A 18 31.86 -8.13 0.34
N PRO A 19 31.98 -8.95 -0.72
CA PRO A 19 32.79 -10.17 -0.68
C PRO A 19 34.29 -9.90 -0.51
N ALA A 20 34.75 -8.66 -0.70
CA ALA A 20 36.13 -8.25 -0.45
C ALA A 20 36.44 -7.98 1.05
N GLN A 21 35.40 -7.82 1.87
CA GLN A 21 35.52 -7.59 3.31
C GLN A 21 35.12 -8.85 4.08
N SER A 22 35.84 -9.15 5.16
CA SER A 22 35.53 -10.29 6.02
C SER A 22 34.28 -10.07 6.88
N GLU A 23 33.95 -8.81 7.18
CA GLU A 23 32.82 -8.45 8.05
C GLU A 23 31.85 -7.53 7.32
N ALA A 24 30.56 -7.73 7.55
CA ALA A 24 29.47 -6.84 7.15
C ALA A 24 28.73 -6.36 8.39
N ARG A 25 28.39 -5.07 8.44
CA ARG A 25 27.72 -4.46 9.59
C ARG A 25 26.24 -4.19 9.29
N CYS A 26 25.37 -4.56 10.23
CA CYS A 26 23.94 -4.29 10.08
C CYS A 26 23.63 -2.83 10.41
N ILE A 27 22.91 -2.13 9.53
CA ILE A 27 22.51 -0.74 9.79
C ILE A 27 21.52 -0.59 10.95
N PHE A 28 20.69 -1.60 11.20
CA PHE A 28 19.57 -1.53 12.16
C PHE A 28 20.00 -1.81 13.59
N CYS A 29 20.71 -2.91 13.84
CA CYS A 29 21.18 -3.29 15.18
C CYS A 29 22.65 -2.94 15.43
N TRP A 30 23.39 -2.51 14.39
CA TRP A 30 24.81 -2.19 14.43
C TRP A 30 25.76 -3.37 14.69
N ASP A 31 25.23 -4.59 14.71
CA ASP A 31 26.00 -5.81 14.92
C ASP A 31 26.91 -6.13 13.73
N LYS A 32 28.04 -6.78 14.03
CA LYS A 32 28.99 -7.27 13.04
C LYS A 32 28.69 -8.72 12.72
N THR A 33 28.51 -9.02 11.43
CA THR A 33 28.31 -10.40 10.95
C THR A 33 29.39 -10.71 9.93
N ASP A 34 30.02 -11.88 10.04
CA ASP A 34 30.98 -12.33 9.03
C ASP A 34 30.28 -12.53 7.67
N SER A 35 30.95 -12.12 6.59
CA SER A 35 30.37 -12.05 5.24
C SER A 35 29.88 -13.41 4.73
N LYS A 36 30.59 -14.51 5.05
CA LYS A 36 30.17 -15.87 4.65
C LYS A 36 28.96 -16.30 5.46
N THR A 37 29.02 -16.07 6.77
CA THR A 37 27.92 -16.39 7.69
C THR A 37 26.62 -15.68 7.30
N ALA A 38 26.69 -14.42 6.86
CA ALA A 38 25.52 -13.66 6.42
C ALA A 38 24.85 -14.26 5.16
N VAL A 39 25.64 -14.73 4.20
CA VAL A 39 25.16 -15.36 2.97
C VAL A 39 24.62 -16.77 3.26
N ASP A 40 25.31 -17.53 4.12
CA ASP A 40 24.88 -18.86 4.54
C ASP A 40 23.53 -18.80 5.29
N LEU A 41 23.35 -17.79 6.15
CA LEU A 41 22.08 -17.56 6.84
C LEU A 41 20.94 -17.28 5.87
N LEU A 42 21.18 -16.51 4.80
CA LEU A 42 20.17 -16.25 3.77
C LEU A 42 19.79 -17.52 3.01
N ASN A 43 20.76 -18.39 2.69
CA ASN A 43 20.54 -19.63 1.97
C ASN A 43 19.94 -20.75 2.85
N SER A 44 20.08 -20.68 4.17
CA SER A 44 19.71 -21.75 5.11
C SER A 44 18.21 -21.92 5.36
N GLY A 45 17.33 -21.05 4.83
CA GLY A 45 15.88 -21.28 4.86
C GLY A 45 15.29 -21.44 6.27
N SER A 46 15.13 -20.31 6.96
CA SER A 46 14.05 -20.03 7.93
C SER A 46 13.98 -20.77 9.29
N THR A 47 15.08 -21.27 9.87
CA THR A 47 15.07 -21.78 11.27
C THR A 47 16.04 -21.12 12.25
N THR A 48 16.77 -20.08 11.84
CA THR A 48 17.68 -19.37 12.75
C THR A 48 16.91 -18.45 13.70
N LYS A 49 16.98 -18.71 15.01
CA LYS A 49 16.47 -17.79 16.03
C LYS A 49 17.40 -16.58 16.15
N PHE A 50 16.85 -15.39 15.99
CA PHE A 50 17.55 -14.11 16.09
C PHE A 50 17.47 -13.56 17.53
N PRO A 51 18.60 -13.32 18.21
CA PRO A 51 18.61 -12.89 19.62
C PRO A 51 18.08 -11.47 19.84
N ASN A 52 18.10 -10.60 18.82
CA ASN A 52 17.60 -9.22 18.88
C ASN A 52 18.16 -8.39 20.06
N GLU A 53 19.44 -8.60 20.37
CA GLU A 53 20.12 -7.86 21.43
C GLU A 53 20.32 -6.39 21.02
N LYS A 54 19.97 -5.48 21.92
CA LYS A 54 20.21 -4.04 21.73
C LYS A 54 21.66 -3.72 22.06
N ILE A 55 22.42 -3.28 21.07
CA ILE A 55 23.79 -2.83 21.26
C ILE A 55 23.77 -1.41 21.83
N SER A 56 24.28 -1.25 23.07
CA SER A 56 24.32 0.03 23.78
C SER A 56 25.15 1.09 23.07
N ASP A 57 26.15 0.65 22.31
CA ASP A 57 27.15 1.52 21.67
C ASP A 57 26.81 1.82 20.20
N ALA A 58 25.57 1.57 19.79
CA ALA A 58 25.11 1.90 18.44
C ALA A 58 25.07 3.42 18.27
N PRO A 59 25.82 4.00 17.31
CA PRO A 59 25.79 5.43 17.07
C PRO A 59 24.40 5.86 16.54
N PRO A 60 24.09 7.17 16.57
CA PRO A 60 22.88 7.71 15.98
C PRO A 60 22.66 7.20 14.56
N PHE A 61 21.40 7.03 14.16
CA PHE A 61 21.05 6.44 12.86
C PHE A 61 21.69 7.16 11.67
N GLU A 62 21.83 8.49 11.73
CA GLU A 62 22.47 9.28 10.68
C GLU A 62 23.95 8.94 10.50
N GLU A 63 24.68 8.74 11.60
CA GLU A 63 26.08 8.33 11.57
C GLU A 63 26.24 6.91 11.02
N ARG A 64 25.34 6.00 11.43
CA ARG A 64 25.28 4.64 10.89
C ARG A 64 25.05 4.61 9.39
N MET A 65 24.15 5.46 8.91
CA MET A 65 23.85 5.61 7.48
C MET A 65 25.04 6.19 6.71
N ASN A 66 25.76 7.15 7.28
CA ASN A 66 26.95 7.73 6.64
C ASN A 66 28.10 6.72 6.55
N TYR A 67 28.31 5.93 7.59
CA TYR A 67 29.29 4.84 7.59
C TYR A 67 28.92 3.76 6.56
N TRP A 68 27.65 3.34 6.53
CA TRP A 68 27.16 2.37 5.55
C TRP A 68 27.35 2.86 4.09
N ARG A 69 27.10 4.14 3.82
CA ARG A 69 27.36 4.76 2.50
C ARG A 69 28.86 4.75 2.12
N GLN A 70 29.75 4.85 3.10
CA GLN A 70 31.19 4.81 2.87
C GLN A 70 31.68 3.38 2.61
N GLU A 71 31.21 2.39 3.38
CA GLU A 71 31.59 0.98 3.22
C GLU A 71 31.02 0.33 1.95
N VAL A 72 29.74 0.55 1.68
CA VAL A 72 29.04 -0.01 0.51
C VAL A 72 29.31 0.82 -0.76
N GLY A 73 30.04 1.93 -0.62
CA GLY A 73 30.27 2.86 -1.71
C GLY A 73 28.96 3.55 -2.14
N ASP A 74 29.05 4.83 -2.43
CA ASP A 74 27.91 5.63 -2.89
C ASP A 74 27.47 5.20 -4.31
N ASN A 75 26.71 4.12 -4.41
CA ASN A 75 25.81 3.85 -5.53
C ASN A 75 24.47 4.57 -5.37
N SER A 76 24.38 5.49 -4.41
CA SER A 76 23.28 6.45 -4.33
C SER A 76 23.38 7.45 -5.49
N PRO A 77 22.27 7.79 -6.18
CA PRO A 77 22.29 8.70 -7.33
C PRO A 77 22.71 10.14 -6.98
N LEU A 78 22.91 10.47 -5.71
CA LEU A 78 23.17 11.82 -5.24
C LEU A 78 24.66 12.23 -5.25
N LYS A 79 25.61 11.27 -5.30
CA LYS A 79 27.06 11.58 -5.23
C LYS A 79 27.89 11.25 -6.47
N LYS A 80 27.27 10.76 -7.56
CA LYS A 80 27.88 10.80 -8.91
C LYS A 80 28.02 12.23 -9.47
N ALA A 81 27.70 13.26 -8.67
CA ALA A 81 27.88 14.67 -8.99
C ALA A 81 29.17 15.29 -8.41
N VAL A 82 30.10 14.50 -7.84
CA VAL A 82 31.44 15.02 -7.52
C VAL A 82 32.40 14.61 -8.62
N LYS A 83 32.71 15.58 -9.50
CA LYS A 83 33.70 15.45 -10.57
C LYS A 83 35.05 15.03 -9.97
N PRO A 84 35.67 13.92 -10.37
CA PRO A 84 37.04 13.63 -9.99
C PRO A 84 37.95 14.69 -10.61
N LYS A 85 38.64 15.46 -9.76
CA LYS A 85 39.58 16.51 -10.13
C LYS A 85 40.97 15.91 -10.36
N HIS A 86 41.13 15.08 -11.40
CA HIS A 86 42.43 14.63 -11.93
C HIS A 86 42.16 14.22 -13.40
N ASN A 87 42.71 14.81 -14.46
CA ASN A 87 44.13 15.00 -14.80
C ASN A 87 44.20 16.04 -15.95
N TYR A 88 44.10 17.35 -15.65
CA TYR A 88 44.14 18.37 -16.71
C TYR A 88 45.55 18.65 -17.27
N ASP A 89 46.60 18.31 -16.54
CA ASP A 89 47.97 18.71 -16.91
C ASP A 89 48.61 17.83 -17.98
N ASN A 90 48.10 16.60 -18.19
CA ASN A 90 48.66 15.66 -19.17
C ASN A 90 47.98 15.75 -20.56
N ILE A 91 46.82 16.40 -20.65
CA ILE A 91 46.11 16.61 -21.92
C ILE A 91 46.60 17.89 -22.61
N ALA A 92 47.01 18.90 -21.84
CA ALA A 92 47.49 20.19 -22.38
C ALA A 92 48.77 20.09 -23.23
N ARG A 93 49.61 19.05 -23.06
CA ARG A 93 50.90 18.95 -23.78
C ARG A 93 50.86 18.24 -25.13
N LYS A 94 49.71 17.66 -25.53
CA LYS A 94 49.61 16.92 -26.80
C LYS A 94 48.78 17.58 -27.90
N GLU A 95 48.11 18.71 -27.62
CA GLU A 95 47.16 19.32 -28.57
C GLU A 95 47.66 20.59 -29.30
N GLU A 96 48.94 20.96 -29.19
CA GLU A 96 49.47 22.15 -29.90
C GLU A 96 49.70 21.97 -31.40
N LYS A 97 49.36 20.82 -32.00
CA LYS A 97 49.54 20.61 -33.44
C LYS A 97 48.25 20.14 -34.08
N LYS A 98 47.67 21.06 -34.86
CA LYS A 98 46.54 20.91 -35.80
C LYS A 98 45.17 21.07 -35.14
N ASN A 99 44.65 22.30 -35.16
CA ASN A 99 43.42 22.61 -35.91
C ASN A 99 42.96 24.04 -35.63
N ASP A 100 43.02 24.83 -36.70
CA ASP A 100 42.32 26.06 -36.99
C ASP A 100 41.08 26.40 -36.15
N GLY A 101 41.08 27.63 -35.63
CA GLY A 101 40.01 28.60 -35.86
C GLY A 101 38.66 28.45 -35.14
N LEU A 102 38.38 27.35 -34.44
CA LEU A 102 37.10 27.19 -33.72
C LEU A 102 37.28 27.34 -32.21
N SER A 103 36.62 28.35 -31.64
CA SER A 103 36.64 28.62 -30.19
C SER A 103 36.10 27.41 -29.41
N ALA A 104 36.67 27.12 -28.25
CA ALA A 104 36.29 25.98 -27.39
C ALA A 104 34.77 25.93 -27.10
N VAL A 105 34.10 27.09 -27.12
CA VAL A 105 32.64 27.23 -26.93
C VAL A 105 31.86 26.62 -28.09
N SER A 106 32.35 26.76 -29.32
CA SER A 106 31.73 26.18 -30.52
C SER A 106 31.86 24.65 -30.57
N ARG A 107 33.00 24.10 -30.11
CA ARG A 107 33.20 22.65 -29.96
C ARG A 107 32.31 22.07 -28.84
N LEU A 108 32.14 22.78 -27.72
CA LEU A 108 31.22 22.37 -26.64
C LEU A 108 29.74 22.39 -27.03
N LYS A 109 29.34 23.25 -27.96
CA LYS A 109 27.97 23.26 -28.51
C LYS A 109 27.71 22.06 -29.43
N MET A 110 28.72 21.52 -30.10
CA MET A 110 28.58 20.33 -30.94
C MET A 110 28.67 19.01 -30.15
N MET A 111 29.29 19.01 -28.97
CA MET A 111 29.41 17.81 -28.12
C MET A 111 28.24 17.60 -27.15
N LYS A 112 27.30 18.53 -27.06
CA LYS A 112 26.08 18.35 -26.26
C LYS A 112 24.95 17.87 -27.15
N PHE A 113 24.40 16.72 -26.77
CA PHE A 113 23.12 16.12 -27.18
C PHE A 113 23.15 15.03 -28.26
N ASP A 114 23.78 13.91 -27.94
CA ASP A 114 23.15 12.59 -28.18
C ASP A 114 22.39 12.16 -26.92
N LEU A 115 21.52 13.03 -26.40
CA LEU A 115 20.42 12.56 -25.56
C LEU A 115 19.38 12.03 -26.54
N LEU A 116 19.01 10.75 -26.38
CA LEU A 116 17.82 10.08 -26.95
C LEU A 116 17.02 11.06 -27.80
N GLN A 117 17.22 11.04 -29.12
CA GLN A 117 16.44 11.85 -30.03
C GLN A 117 14.99 11.44 -29.87
N VAL A 118 14.27 12.10 -28.96
CA VAL A 118 12.83 11.93 -28.81
C VAL A 118 12.29 12.33 -30.17
N PRO A 119 11.64 11.41 -30.90
CA PRO A 119 11.17 11.71 -32.25
C PRO A 119 10.40 13.03 -32.19
N LYS A 120 10.75 13.97 -33.07
CA LYS A 120 10.07 15.28 -33.17
C LYS A 120 8.66 15.04 -33.69
N VAL A 121 7.78 14.55 -32.80
CA VAL A 121 6.36 14.42 -33.07
C VAL A 121 5.75 15.82 -33.16
N SER A 122 4.95 16.04 -34.19
CA SER A 122 4.22 17.29 -34.40
C SER A 122 3.34 17.61 -33.18
N LEU A 123 3.08 18.90 -32.93
CA LEU A 123 2.35 19.34 -31.74
C LEU A 123 0.95 18.70 -31.65
N LYS A 124 0.32 18.42 -32.79
CA LYS A 124 -0.94 17.67 -32.89
C LYS A 124 -0.81 16.23 -32.38
N ASN A 125 0.26 15.54 -32.75
CA ASN A 125 0.52 14.15 -32.33
C ASN A 125 0.96 14.07 -30.86
N ARG A 126 1.64 15.10 -30.33
CA ARG A 126 1.96 15.21 -28.90
C ARG A 126 0.70 15.33 -28.04
N ILE A 127 -0.23 16.19 -28.45
CA ILE A 127 -1.52 16.35 -27.77
C ILE A 127 -2.32 15.05 -27.86
N LEU A 128 -2.36 14.40 -29.03
CA LEU A 128 -3.06 13.13 -29.21
C LEU A 128 -2.47 12.00 -28.35
N LEU A 129 -1.14 11.88 -28.29
CA LEU A 129 -0.45 10.90 -27.44
C LEU A 129 -0.68 11.20 -25.95
N ALA A 130 -0.62 12.46 -25.54
CA ALA A 130 -0.88 12.85 -24.15
C ALA A 130 -2.34 12.61 -23.74
N LEU A 131 -3.31 12.94 -24.61
CA LEU A 131 -4.72 12.61 -24.38
C LEU A 131 -4.94 11.10 -24.37
N GLY A 132 -4.33 10.34 -25.26
CA GLY A 132 -4.43 8.88 -25.27
C GLY A 132 -3.88 8.26 -23.98
N LEU A 133 -2.76 8.77 -23.46
CA LEU A 133 -2.13 8.26 -22.25
C LEU A 133 -2.93 8.57 -20.98
N VAL A 134 -3.80 9.59 -20.99
CA VAL A 134 -4.66 9.94 -19.85
C VAL A 134 -6.07 9.36 -20.00
N ILE A 135 -6.68 9.46 -21.18
CA ILE A 135 -8.05 9.00 -21.43
C ILE A 135 -8.12 7.47 -21.35
N LEU A 136 -7.15 6.75 -21.90
CA LEU A 136 -7.21 5.28 -21.97
C LEU A 136 -7.16 4.61 -20.59
N PRO A 137 -6.27 5.00 -19.64
CA PRO A 137 -6.35 4.45 -18.28
C PRO A 137 -7.58 4.94 -17.51
N VAL A 138 -8.02 6.18 -17.70
CA VAL A 138 -9.24 6.69 -17.03
C VAL A 138 -10.49 5.98 -17.54
N SER A 139 -10.62 5.76 -18.85
CA SER A 139 -11.75 5.05 -19.44
C SER A 139 -11.74 3.58 -19.07
N LEU A 140 -10.57 2.95 -18.98
CA LEU A 140 -10.43 1.58 -18.48
C LEU A 140 -10.87 1.48 -17.01
N LEU A 141 -10.46 2.44 -16.18
CA LEU A 141 -10.84 2.47 -14.77
C LEU A 141 -12.35 2.65 -14.62
N VAL A 142 -12.95 3.60 -15.34
CA VAL A 142 -14.40 3.79 -15.38
C VAL A 142 -15.12 2.54 -15.89
N ALA A 143 -14.64 1.90 -16.95
CA ALA A 143 -15.24 0.68 -17.49
C ALA A 143 -15.21 -0.49 -16.50
N LEU A 144 -14.20 -0.55 -15.63
CA LEU A 144 -14.11 -1.57 -14.58
C LEU A 144 -14.93 -1.22 -13.33
N THR A 145 -15.00 0.05 -12.94
CA THR A 145 -15.65 0.48 -11.69
C THR A 145 -17.14 0.76 -11.85
N LEU A 146 -17.56 1.33 -12.98
CA LEU A 146 -18.94 1.76 -13.22
C LEU A 146 -19.96 0.61 -13.21
N PRO A 147 -19.73 -0.56 -13.85
CA PRO A 147 -20.71 -1.65 -13.78
C PRO A 147 -20.88 -2.18 -12.36
N LYS A 148 -19.78 -2.28 -11.58
CA LYS A 148 -19.83 -2.65 -10.16
C LYS A 148 -20.62 -1.63 -9.34
N TYR A 149 -20.42 -0.34 -9.60
CA TYR A 149 -21.16 0.72 -8.93
C TYR A 149 -22.65 0.69 -9.26
N ILE A 150 -23.01 0.51 -10.53
CA ILE A 150 -24.42 0.41 -10.96
C ILE A 150 -25.09 -0.80 -10.32
N GLN A 151 -24.43 -1.96 -10.32
CA GLN A 151 -24.93 -3.17 -9.66
C GLN A 151 -25.08 -2.96 -8.15
N ALA A 152 -24.10 -2.36 -7.48
CA ALA A 152 -24.20 -2.05 -6.05
C ALA A 152 -25.38 -1.10 -5.76
N SER A 153 -25.60 -0.10 -6.62
CA SER A 153 -26.68 0.88 -6.45
C SER A 153 -28.07 0.27 -6.69
N SER A 154 -28.24 -0.62 -7.66
CA SER A 154 -29.53 -1.28 -7.89
C SER A 154 -29.85 -2.26 -6.76
N VAL A 155 -28.83 -2.97 -6.28
CA VAL A 155 -28.93 -3.91 -5.15
C VAL A 155 -29.23 -3.18 -3.85
N SER A 156 -28.62 -2.01 -3.60
CA SER A 156 -28.94 -1.19 -2.42
C SER A 156 -30.37 -0.67 -2.44
N VAL A 157 -30.89 -0.27 -3.61
CA VAL A 157 -32.29 0.15 -3.76
C VAL A 157 -33.24 -1.00 -3.48
N SER A 158 -32.94 -2.21 -3.97
CA SER A 158 -33.73 -3.40 -3.66
C SER A 158 -33.73 -3.74 -2.16
N LEU A 159 -32.59 -3.60 -1.48
CA LEU A 159 -32.52 -3.79 -0.03
C LEU A 159 -33.34 -2.73 0.73
N GLN A 160 -33.26 -1.47 0.31
CA GLN A 160 -34.01 -0.37 0.93
C GLN A 160 -35.52 -0.57 0.80
N ALA A 161 -36.01 -1.08 -0.33
CA ALA A 161 -37.42 -1.41 -0.53
C ALA A 161 -37.92 -2.51 0.41
N ARG A 162 -37.03 -3.42 0.83
CA ARG A 162 -37.34 -4.57 1.69
C ARG A 162 -36.97 -4.37 3.15
N MET A 163 -36.60 -3.14 3.53
CA MET A 163 -36.12 -2.85 4.88
C MET A 163 -37.18 -3.14 5.96
N GLY A 164 -38.46 -3.01 5.63
CA GLY A 164 -39.57 -3.34 6.53
C GLY A 164 -39.69 -4.83 6.87
N GLU A 165 -39.08 -5.72 6.09
CA GLU A 165 -39.01 -7.16 6.40
C GLU A 165 -37.88 -7.47 7.40
N ILE A 166 -36.86 -6.61 7.45
CA ILE A 166 -35.65 -6.79 8.27
C ILE A 166 -35.83 -6.12 9.64
N VAL A 167 -36.32 -4.88 9.64
CA VAL A 167 -36.45 -4.05 10.84
C VAL A 167 -37.91 -3.71 11.07
N GLN A 168 -38.44 -4.12 12.21
CA GLN A 168 -39.80 -3.76 12.59
C GLN A 168 -39.87 -2.26 12.95
N PRO A 169 -40.87 -1.50 12.45
CA PRO A 169 -40.96 -0.05 12.68
C PRO A 169 -41.05 0.37 14.15
N ASN A 170 -41.59 -0.49 15.02
CA ASN A 170 -41.70 -0.29 16.47
C ASN A 170 -40.34 -0.19 17.20
N LEU A 171 -39.27 -0.72 16.61
CA LEU A 171 -37.92 -0.68 17.18
C LEU A 171 -37.19 0.64 16.89
N LEU A 172 -37.69 1.42 15.93
CA LEU A 172 -37.07 2.67 15.50
C LEU A 172 -37.22 3.78 16.55
N ALA A 173 -36.30 4.73 16.54
CA ALA A 173 -36.40 5.93 17.37
C ALA A 173 -37.66 6.75 17.03
N GLU A 174 -38.28 7.38 18.04
CA GLU A 174 -39.52 8.15 17.86
C GLU A 174 -39.40 9.23 16.78
N GLY A 175 -40.38 9.28 15.89
CA GLY A 175 -40.46 10.29 14.82
C GLY A 175 -39.48 10.08 13.66
N ARG A 176 -38.83 8.92 13.55
CA ARG A 176 -37.86 8.62 12.48
C ARG A 176 -38.39 7.57 11.52
N THR A 177 -38.05 7.72 10.24
CA THR A 177 -38.36 6.72 9.22
C THR A 177 -37.29 5.64 9.15
N THR A 178 -37.58 4.51 8.51
CA THR A 178 -36.59 3.44 8.26
C THR A 178 -35.36 3.96 7.51
N SER A 179 -35.53 4.93 6.61
CA SER A 179 -34.42 5.59 5.90
C SER A 179 -33.51 6.45 6.78
N ASP A 180 -34.02 6.97 7.90
CA ASP A 180 -33.22 7.82 8.81
C ASP A 180 -32.43 7.00 9.83
N CYS A 181 -32.95 5.81 10.14
CA CYS A 181 -32.42 4.94 11.18
C CYS A 181 -31.60 3.77 10.64
N VAL A 182 -31.61 3.54 9.32
CA VAL A 182 -30.91 2.42 8.71
C VAL A 182 -29.91 2.89 7.66
N ALA A 183 -28.66 2.42 7.77
CA ALA A 183 -27.59 2.72 6.83
C ALA A 183 -26.94 1.44 6.32
N ILE A 184 -26.74 1.37 4.99
CA ILE A 184 -25.92 0.33 4.34
C ILE A 184 -24.47 0.78 4.43
N LEU A 185 -23.59 -0.05 4.99
CA LEU A 185 -22.19 0.29 5.19
C LEU A 185 -21.38 -0.09 3.95
N ASN A 186 -20.50 0.79 3.47
CA ASN A 186 -19.59 0.55 2.34
C ASN A 186 -20.28 0.13 1.03
N ASN A 187 -21.57 0.47 0.83
CA ASN A 187 -22.41 -0.06 -0.26
C ASN A 187 -22.48 -1.60 -0.30
N ASP A 188 -22.17 -2.26 0.81
CA ASP A 188 -22.24 -3.69 0.97
C ASP A 188 -23.54 -4.06 1.68
N ILE A 189 -24.44 -4.71 0.95
CA ILE A 189 -25.73 -5.14 1.49
C ILE A 189 -25.60 -6.18 2.60
N SER A 190 -24.43 -6.83 2.73
CA SER A 190 -24.16 -7.71 3.85
C SER A 190 -23.96 -6.96 5.16
N SER A 191 -23.73 -5.64 5.12
CA SER A 191 -23.39 -4.84 6.29
C SER A 191 -24.40 -3.73 6.53
N LEU A 192 -25.27 -3.93 7.53
CA LEU A 192 -26.34 -3.02 7.88
C LEU A 192 -26.09 -2.37 9.24
N ARG A 193 -26.38 -1.08 9.38
CA ARG A 193 -26.44 -0.37 10.66
C ARG A 193 -27.86 0.11 10.92
N VAL A 194 -28.38 -0.18 12.10
CA VAL A 194 -29.73 0.18 12.54
C VAL A 194 -29.66 0.94 13.86
N VAL A 195 -30.30 2.10 13.92
CA VAL A 195 -30.45 2.91 15.13
C VAL A 195 -31.83 2.67 15.73
N VAL A 196 -31.85 2.19 16.97
CA VAL A 196 -33.07 1.77 17.68
C VAL A 196 -33.31 2.61 18.93
N LYS A 197 -34.58 2.77 19.33
CA LYS A 197 -34.96 3.52 20.53
C LYS A 197 -34.47 2.84 21.80
N THR A 198 -34.77 1.55 21.90
CA THR A 198 -34.48 0.68 23.05
C THR A 198 -33.64 -0.49 22.59
N VAL A 199 -32.83 -1.04 23.51
CA VAL A 199 -32.06 -2.24 23.23
C VAL A 199 -33.03 -3.40 22.97
N PRO A 200 -32.99 -4.03 21.78
CA PRO A 200 -33.82 -5.21 21.50
C PRO A 200 -33.35 -6.40 22.31
N GLU A 201 -34.25 -7.35 22.57
CA GLU A 201 -33.87 -8.61 23.20
C GLU A 201 -32.98 -9.46 22.27
N GLU A 202 -32.20 -10.39 22.84
CA GLU A 202 -31.31 -11.25 22.06
C GLU A 202 -32.06 -12.04 20.96
N ALA A 203 -33.28 -12.48 21.24
CA ALA A 203 -34.14 -13.18 20.28
C ALA A 203 -34.53 -12.29 19.08
N GLU A 204 -34.79 -11.00 19.34
CA GLU A 204 -35.11 -10.02 18.29
C GLU A 204 -33.87 -9.74 17.44
N LEU A 205 -32.70 -9.56 18.06
CA LEU A 205 -31.43 -9.39 17.37
C LEU A 205 -31.12 -10.57 16.43
N LYS A 206 -31.33 -11.80 16.89
CA LYS A 206 -31.17 -13.02 16.06
C LYS A 206 -32.16 -13.04 14.90
N THR A 207 -33.41 -12.66 15.15
CA THR A 207 -34.45 -12.61 14.11
C THR A 207 -34.11 -11.57 13.04
N MET A 208 -33.67 -10.38 13.42
CA MET A 208 -33.23 -9.35 12.49
C MET A 208 -32.06 -9.80 11.63
N ALA A 209 -31.05 -10.45 12.23
CA ALA A 209 -29.90 -10.97 11.50
C ALA A 209 -30.29 -12.09 10.52
N LYS A 210 -31.20 -12.98 10.92
CA LYS A 210 -31.74 -14.05 10.06
C LYS A 210 -32.54 -13.48 8.89
N ASN A 211 -33.36 -12.46 9.13
CA ASN A 211 -34.12 -11.78 8.09
C ASN A 211 -33.18 -11.05 7.12
N LEU A 212 -32.16 -10.35 7.63
CA LEU A 212 -31.13 -9.73 6.80
C LEU A 212 -30.44 -10.77 5.90
N TYR A 213 -30.00 -11.89 6.46
CA TYR A 213 -29.36 -12.98 5.70
C TYR A 213 -30.25 -13.48 4.55
N LYS A 214 -31.53 -13.74 4.82
CA LYS A 214 -32.50 -14.17 3.80
C LYS A 214 -32.70 -13.13 2.70
N VAL A 215 -32.93 -11.87 3.08
CA VAL A 215 -33.14 -10.78 2.11
C VAL A 215 -31.89 -10.60 1.24
N CYS A 216 -30.69 -10.64 1.81
CA CYS A 216 -29.43 -10.60 1.06
C CYS A 216 -29.31 -11.77 0.09
N ALA A 217 -29.67 -12.98 0.51
CA ALA A 217 -29.62 -14.17 -0.34
C ALA A 217 -30.57 -14.06 -1.54
N GLU A 218 -31.77 -13.53 -1.32
CA GLU A 218 -32.78 -13.35 -2.37
C GLU A 218 -32.40 -12.24 -3.36
N ILE A 219 -31.84 -11.11 -2.88
CA ILE A 219 -31.43 -10.00 -3.75
C ILE A 219 -30.23 -10.41 -4.62
N THR A 220 -29.24 -11.07 -4.03
CA THR A 220 -28.02 -11.50 -4.75
C THR A 220 -28.21 -12.78 -5.55
N LYS A 221 -29.30 -13.53 -5.29
CA LYS A 221 -29.54 -14.89 -5.81
C LYS A 221 -28.41 -15.87 -5.44
N SER A 222 -27.73 -15.62 -4.33
CA SER A 222 -26.61 -16.41 -3.81
C SER A 222 -26.58 -16.35 -2.29
N GLU A 223 -26.17 -17.41 -1.61
CA GLU A 223 -26.04 -17.37 -0.15
C GLU A 223 -24.85 -16.46 0.26
N PRO A 224 -25.08 -15.43 1.09
CA PRO A 224 -23.99 -14.60 1.58
C PRO A 224 -23.15 -15.39 2.58
N THR A 225 -21.82 -15.28 2.48
CA THR A 225 -20.91 -15.95 3.42
C THR A 225 -21.15 -15.49 4.86
N GLN A 226 -21.42 -14.20 5.04
CA GLN A 226 -21.70 -13.58 6.32
C GLN A 226 -22.50 -12.29 6.10
N VAL A 227 -23.41 -11.99 7.03
CA VAL A 227 -24.01 -10.66 7.17
C VAL A 227 -23.70 -10.08 8.55
N ASN A 228 -23.49 -8.76 8.59
CA ASN A 228 -23.14 -7.98 9.75
C ASN A 228 -24.24 -6.95 10.01
N LEU A 229 -24.85 -7.02 11.19
CA LEU A 229 -25.87 -6.08 11.64
C LEU A 229 -25.33 -5.33 12.87
N GLN A 230 -25.16 -4.02 12.75
CA GLN A 230 -24.82 -3.13 13.85
C GLN A 230 -26.10 -2.51 14.40
N VAL A 231 -26.49 -2.87 15.62
CA VAL A 231 -27.65 -2.27 16.30
C VAL A 231 -27.16 -1.27 17.33
N ILE A 232 -27.56 -0.02 17.20
CA ILE A 232 -27.10 1.09 18.04
C ILE A 232 -28.30 1.68 18.76
N SER A 233 -28.27 1.68 20.09
CA SER A 233 -29.20 2.43 20.93
C SER A 233 -28.48 3.59 21.62
N ARG A 234 -29.22 4.39 22.39
CA ARG A 234 -28.65 5.47 23.21
C ARG A 234 -27.59 4.95 24.18
N ASP A 235 -27.86 3.78 24.76
CA ASP A 235 -27.13 3.27 25.94
C ASP A 235 -26.18 2.13 25.59
N LYS A 236 -26.51 1.32 24.57
CA LYS A 236 -25.71 0.15 24.17
C LYS A 236 -25.58 0.04 22.67
N SER A 237 -24.62 -0.75 22.23
CA SER A 237 -24.43 -1.07 20.83
C SER A 237 -24.06 -2.54 20.70
N TYR A 238 -24.59 -3.20 19.68
CA TYR A 238 -24.40 -4.61 19.43
C TYR A 238 -23.93 -4.82 18.00
N ALA A 239 -22.96 -5.70 17.81
CA ALA A 239 -22.62 -6.27 16.53
C ALA A 239 -23.15 -7.71 16.49
N VAL A 240 -24.04 -7.94 15.54
CA VAL A 240 -24.67 -9.23 15.28
C VAL A 240 -24.15 -9.75 13.95
N GLN A 241 -23.51 -10.91 13.97
CA GLN A 241 -22.95 -11.56 12.79
C GLN A 241 -23.71 -12.84 12.51
N ALA A 242 -24.20 -13.02 11.29
CA ALA A 242 -24.86 -14.25 10.87
C ALA A 242 -24.13 -14.86 9.67
N SER A 243 -23.68 -16.10 9.81
CA SER A 243 -23.04 -16.88 8.73
C SER A 243 -23.98 -17.97 8.17
N GLY A 244 -25.26 -17.89 8.53
CA GLY A 244 -26.30 -18.84 8.18
C GLY A 244 -27.56 -18.61 9.01
N ALA A 245 -28.67 -19.25 8.62
CA ALA A 245 -29.98 -19.03 9.24
C ALA A 245 -30.04 -19.34 10.74
N ASP A 246 -29.14 -20.19 11.24
CA ASP A 246 -29.10 -20.65 12.64
C ASP A 246 -27.74 -20.39 13.32
N ASN A 247 -26.77 -19.80 12.59
CA ASN A 247 -25.46 -19.46 13.12
C ASN A 247 -25.33 -17.94 13.27
N VAL A 248 -25.76 -17.44 14.44
CA VAL A 248 -25.77 -16.02 14.79
C VAL A 248 -24.94 -15.77 16.04
N ILE A 249 -23.95 -14.90 15.92
CA ILE A 249 -23.07 -14.45 17.01
C ILE A 249 -23.45 -13.01 17.37
N ILE A 250 -23.68 -12.75 18.66
CA ILE A 250 -23.98 -11.42 19.18
C ILE A 250 -22.83 -11.00 20.07
N SER A 251 -22.32 -9.80 19.83
CA SER A 251 -21.25 -9.19 20.61
C SER A 251 -21.65 -7.77 21.00
N GLU A 252 -21.45 -7.40 22.25
CA GLU A 252 -21.62 -6.01 22.68
C GLU A 252 -20.44 -5.18 22.17
N LEU A 253 -20.74 -4.10 21.46
CA LEU A 253 -19.75 -3.15 20.99
C LEU A 253 -19.40 -2.21 22.14
N THR A 254 -18.17 -2.32 22.65
CA THR A 254 -17.60 -1.27 23.50
C THR A 254 -17.54 0.03 22.72
N ARG A 255 -18.33 1.03 23.14
CA ARG A 255 -18.20 2.41 22.66
C ARG A 255 -16.77 2.88 22.93
N THR A 256 -15.90 2.84 21.91
CA THR A 256 -14.76 3.75 21.88
C THR A 256 -15.33 5.14 21.70
N ARG A 257 -15.28 5.93 22.78
CA ARG A 257 -15.64 7.36 22.79
C ARG A 257 -14.89 8.12 21.71
#